data_AF-A0A4R0QJ71-F1
#
_entry.id   AF-A0A4R0QJ71-F1
#
_cell.length_a   1.000
_cell.length_b   1.000
_cell.length_c   1.000
_cell.angle_alpha   90.00
_cell.angle_beta   90.00
_cell.angle_gamma   90.00
#
_symmetry.space_group_name_H-M   'P 1'
#
loop_
_entity.id
_entity.type
_entity.pdbx_description
1 polymer ?
#
loop_
_entity_poly.entity_id
_entity_poly.type
_entity_poly.pdbx_seq_one_letter_code
_entity_poly.pdbx_strand_id
1 'polypeptide(L)'
;MSPSLPPCRFERDVALSTKAYYGIGGEARFMAYPSSPAECAALLCWNRSEGLPLAVVGSGSNTIFSDHPFPGTVLSLEGMAAIRRTGPLELFVEAGVENTALAEELLRLGIGGGEWLYRLPGRIGGAVRMNARCFGGEISAVCTEVQVLSGEGAFRSMKPEEVFLGYKETSLMHAPSIVLGVRLRFPGFCPKAEIEGRMREHLEERLRKHHFDHPSCGSVFKNNYSAGRPSGSIFEELGCKGMREGGARVSHHHANFIFNESGATALDVLSLAGRMRRLARERANVGLELELECIGLFAKAQLEACGVGAVADLHDPERCWAGLLEYPSSTGSPMQSAAAFPRILLEGPLTGYGTAGRMFPSGVEVRLEQLAAVSEAAGNPADLFLRWHTSSPLPPAFRAAPPLGEGEEPFTDTLWRYGVSELFIGGGRGEGAYLEFEMAPGGRWVAIRFDAPRRRSAGHETPSPGHWREGLAVRFDEGGFSMSFSYALLEPFITVLADGGHLLPVQCAASTGSGTLGLFPWWRECEEPSDFHRPGRFFPAVLL
;
A
#
# COMPACT_ATOMS: atom_id res chain seq x y z
N MET A 1 -27.09 19.27 4.53
CA MET A 1 -26.11 19.08 3.45
C MET A 1 -26.19 17.61 3.05
N SER A 2 -26.21 17.29 1.76
CA SER A 2 -26.12 15.90 1.32
C SER A 2 -24.79 15.32 1.80
N PRO A 3 -24.73 14.08 2.31
CA PRO A 3 -23.47 13.48 2.74
C PRO A 3 -22.50 13.45 1.56
N SER A 4 -21.24 13.79 1.81
CA SER A 4 -20.20 13.69 0.79
C SER A 4 -19.93 12.21 0.47
N LEU A 5 -19.43 11.91 -0.73
CA LEU A 5 -19.29 10.53 -1.24
C LEU A 5 -17.82 10.17 -1.42
N PRO A 6 -17.46 8.86 -1.33
CA PRO A 6 -16.09 8.43 -1.55
C PRO A 6 -15.53 8.96 -2.88
N PRO A 7 -14.29 9.49 -2.90
CA PRO A 7 -13.70 10.13 -4.08
C PRO A 7 -13.10 9.12 -5.09
N CYS A 8 -13.70 7.93 -5.20
CA CYS A 8 -13.29 6.87 -6.13
C CYS A 8 -14.50 5.99 -6.49
N ARG A 9 -14.31 4.89 -7.23
CA ARG A 9 -15.40 3.92 -7.47
C ARG A 9 -15.86 3.32 -6.14
N PHE A 10 -17.17 3.29 -5.88
CA PHE A 10 -17.73 2.69 -4.65
C PHE A 10 -19.10 2.03 -4.87
N GLU A 11 -19.49 1.19 -3.92
CA GLU A 11 -20.83 0.65 -3.71
C GLU A 11 -21.38 1.11 -2.34
N ARG A 12 -22.72 1.20 -2.19
CA ARG A 12 -23.39 1.53 -0.92
C ARG A 12 -24.16 0.33 -0.38
N ASP A 13 -24.33 0.31 0.94
CA ASP A 13 -25.20 -0.63 1.65
C ASP A 13 -24.89 -2.10 1.23
N VAL A 14 -23.61 -2.44 1.33
CA VAL A 14 -23.04 -3.68 0.77
C VAL A 14 -23.08 -4.79 1.80
N ALA A 15 -23.81 -5.86 1.50
CA ALA A 15 -23.75 -7.09 2.29
C ALA A 15 -22.35 -7.73 2.19
N LEU A 16 -21.55 -7.63 3.26
CA LEU A 16 -20.17 -8.11 3.30
C LEU A 16 -20.08 -9.63 3.17
N SER A 17 -21.13 -10.35 3.56
CA SER A 17 -21.29 -11.79 3.32
C SER A 17 -21.19 -12.17 1.83
N THR A 18 -21.44 -11.26 0.89
CA THR A 18 -21.31 -11.51 -0.55
C THR A 18 -19.92 -11.17 -1.12
N LYS A 19 -19.05 -10.57 -0.31
CA LYS A 19 -17.76 -10.00 -0.75
C LYS A 19 -16.53 -10.72 -0.17
N ALA A 20 -16.71 -11.66 0.76
CA ALA A 20 -15.62 -12.41 1.39
C ALA A 20 -15.82 -13.94 1.31
N TYR A 21 -14.72 -14.69 1.39
CA TYR A 21 -14.70 -16.15 1.21
C TYR A 21 -15.50 -16.92 2.25
N TYR A 22 -15.65 -16.38 3.46
CA TYR A 22 -16.44 -17.06 4.50
C TYR A 22 -17.95 -17.05 4.22
N GLY A 23 -18.43 -16.10 3.40
CA GLY A 23 -19.87 -15.92 3.21
C GLY A 23 -20.58 -15.32 4.44
N ILE A 24 -19.85 -14.60 5.30
CA ILE A 24 -20.32 -14.09 6.60
C ILE A 24 -20.00 -12.61 6.70
N GLY A 25 -20.94 -11.83 7.24
CA GLY A 25 -20.77 -10.41 7.52
C GLY A 25 -22.06 -9.62 7.38
N GLY A 26 -22.18 -8.57 8.18
CA GLY A 26 -23.25 -7.58 8.12
C GLY A 26 -23.12 -6.66 6.91
N GLU A 27 -23.86 -5.55 6.93
CA GLU A 27 -23.88 -4.57 5.85
C GLU A 27 -22.87 -3.44 6.10
N ALA A 28 -22.01 -3.13 5.12
CA ALA A 28 -21.15 -1.97 5.14
C ALA A 28 -21.81 -0.78 4.44
N ARG A 29 -21.71 0.41 5.04
CA ARG A 29 -22.20 1.65 4.44
C ARG A 29 -21.55 1.92 3.08
N PHE A 30 -20.23 1.75 2.98
CA PHE A 30 -19.50 1.89 1.73
C PHE A 30 -18.50 0.75 1.53
N MET A 31 -18.40 0.28 0.29
CA MET A 31 -17.24 -0.47 -0.19
C MET A 31 -16.56 0.32 -1.31
N ALA A 32 -15.31 0.71 -1.11
CA ALA A 32 -14.57 1.60 -2.00
C ALA A 32 -13.46 0.85 -2.75
N TYR A 33 -13.25 1.24 -4.00
CA TYR A 33 -12.39 0.55 -4.97
C TYR A 33 -11.42 1.53 -5.63
N PRO A 34 -10.45 2.09 -4.89
CA PRO A 34 -9.43 2.94 -5.50
C PRO A 34 -8.64 2.17 -6.55
N SER A 35 -8.31 2.85 -7.63
CA SER A 35 -7.57 2.34 -8.80
C SER A 35 -6.16 2.88 -8.89
N SER A 36 -5.75 3.71 -7.93
CA SER A 36 -4.40 4.27 -7.86
C SER A 36 -4.00 4.63 -6.43
N PRO A 37 -2.68 4.81 -6.15
CA PRO A 37 -2.20 5.38 -4.90
C PRO A 37 -2.83 6.74 -4.57
N ALA A 38 -3.07 7.58 -5.58
CA ALA A 38 -3.68 8.90 -5.41
C ALA A 38 -5.13 8.80 -4.93
N GLU A 39 -5.92 7.89 -5.51
CA GLU A 39 -7.29 7.63 -5.03
C GLU A 39 -7.31 7.04 -3.63
N CYS A 40 -6.31 6.21 -3.27
CA CYS A 40 -6.17 5.70 -1.89
C CYS A 40 -5.95 6.86 -0.90
N ALA A 41 -5.03 7.78 -1.20
CA ALA A 41 -4.75 8.93 -0.34
C ALA A 41 -5.96 9.88 -0.24
N ALA A 42 -6.64 10.17 -1.35
CA ALA A 42 -7.86 10.97 -1.35
C ALA A 42 -8.97 10.30 -0.51
N LEU A 43 -9.14 8.99 -0.62
CA LEU A 43 -10.10 8.23 0.18
C LEU A 43 -9.78 8.27 1.67
N LEU A 44 -8.50 8.19 2.07
CA LEU A 44 -8.09 8.35 3.47
C LEU A 44 -8.42 9.74 4.03
N CYS A 45 -8.17 10.81 3.26
CA CYS A 45 -8.55 12.16 3.67
C CYS A 45 -10.06 12.29 3.85
N TRP A 46 -10.82 11.88 2.83
CA TRP A 46 -12.28 11.91 2.86
C TRP A 46 -12.87 11.08 4.02
N ASN A 47 -12.37 9.87 4.25
CA ASN A 47 -12.91 9.01 5.30
C ASN A 47 -12.72 9.62 6.70
N ARG A 48 -11.56 10.25 6.93
CA ARG A 48 -11.26 10.95 8.19
C ARG A 48 -12.14 12.16 8.42
N SER A 49 -12.44 12.93 7.39
CA SER A 49 -13.30 14.10 7.55
C SER A 49 -14.76 13.77 7.79
N GLU A 50 -15.21 12.65 7.24
CA GLU A 50 -16.53 12.09 7.57
C GLU A 50 -16.54 11.38 8.94
N GLY A 51 -15.39 11.23 9.60
CA GLY A 51 -15.27 10.57 10.90
C GLY A 51 -15.70 9.10 10.89
N LEU A 52 -15.50 8.42 9.76
CA LEU A 52 -15.99 7.05 9.56
C LEU A 52 -14.94 6.02 9.96
N PRO A 53 -15.32 4.86 10.53
CA PRO A 53 -14.38 3.75 10.65
C PRO A 53 -13.97 3.24 9.26
N LEU A 54 -12.70 2.84 9.12
CA LEU A 54 -12.13 2.35 7.88
C LEU A 54 -11.52 0.97 8.07
N ALA A 55 -11.94 0.02 7.25
CA ALA A 55 -11.30 -1.30 7.14
C ALA A 55 -10.67 -1.47 5.75
N VAL A 56 -9.66 -2.34 5.66
CA VAL A 56 -8.99 -2.70 4.40
C VAL A 56 -9.14 -4.20 4.19
N VAL A 57 -9.58 -4.61 3.00
CA VAL A 57 -9.75 -6.03 2.67
C VAL A 57 -9.16 -6.37 1.30
N GLY A 58 -8.50 -7.52 1.24
CA GLY A 58 -8.13 -8.18 -0.02
C GLY A 58 -9.37 -8.80 -0.67
N SER A 59 -9.35 -10.10 -0.92
CA SER A 59 -10.53 -10.87 -1.34
C SER A 59 -11.33 -11.44 -0.16
N GLY A 60 -10.93 -11.13 1.09
CA GLY A 60 -11.55 -11.68 2.30
C GLY A 60 -11.26 -13.17 2.52
N SER A 61 -10.16 -13.70 1.94
CA SER A 61 -9.76 -15.11 2.09
C SER A 61 -9.13 -15.47 3.45
N ASN A 62 -8.80 -14.48 4.27
CA ASN A 62 -8.35 -14.64 5.66
C ASN A 62 -9.15 -13.73 6.61
N THR A 63 -10.40 -13.42 6.29
CA THR A 63 -11.18 -12.40 6.99
C THR A 63 -12.55 -12.94 7.40
N ILE A 64 -12.95 -12.62 8.63
CA ILE A 64 -14.33 -12.74 9.08
C ILE A 64 -14.88 -11.37 9.45
N PHE A 65 -15.93 -10.96 8.74
CA PHE A 65 -16.64 -9.73 9.06
C PHE A 65 -17.65 -9.98 10.18
N SER A 66 -17.82 -9.00 11.06
CA SER A 66 -18.87 -9.03 12.07
C SER A 66 -20.25 -9.16 11.46
N ASP A 67 -21.17 -9.83 12.15
CA ASP A 67 -22.59 -9.87 11.82
C ASP A 67 -23.27 -8.49 11.98
N HIS A 68 -22.66 -7.57 12.73
CA HIS A 68 -23.19 -6.22 12.94
C HIS A 68 -22.96 -5.31 11.71
N PRO A 69 -23.86 -4.34 11.47
CA PRO A 69 -23.64 -3.32 10.45
C PRO A 69 -22.32 -2.58 10.66
N PHE A 70 -21.61 -2.31 9.57
CA PHE A 70 -20.39 -1.54 9.53
C PHE A 70 -20.69 -0.13 9.00
N PRO A 71 -20.74 0.90 9.86
CA PRO A 71 -21.23 2.22 9.49
C PRO A 71 -20.26 3.04 8.62
N GLY A 72 -19.06 2.53 8.37
CA GLY A 72 -18.00 3.23 7.65
C GLY A 72 -17.65 2.60 6.31
N THR A 73 -16.38 2.70 5.95
CA THR A 73 -15.87 2.33 4.62
C THR A 73 -15.03 1.06 4.68
N VAL A 74 -15.29 0.11 3.78
CA VAL A 74 -14.40 -1.02 3.50
C VAL A 74 -13.65 -0.75 2.20
N LEU A 75 -12.34 -0.57 2.28
CA LEU A 75 -11.46 -0.33 1.13
C LEU A 75 -10.98 -1.66 0.55
N SER A 76 -11.17 -1.87 -0.75
CA SER A 76 -10.60 -3.00 -1.49
C SER A 76 -9.74 -2.52 -2.65
N LEU A 77 -8.53 -3.06 -2.75
CA LEU A 77 -7.55 -2.68 -3.76
C LEU A 77 -7.71 -3.40 -5.09
N GLU A 78 -8.83 -4.08 -5.34
CA GLU A 78 -9.05 -4.79 -6.62
C GLU A 78 -9.00 -3.90 -7.87
N GLY A 79 -9.15 -2.58 -7.71
CA GLY A 79 -8.93 -1.61 -8.80
C GLY A 79 -7.45 -1.44 -9.16
N MET A 80 -6.53 -1.84 -8.28
CA MET A 80 -5.07 -1.80 -8.47
C MET A 80 -4.56 -3.22 -8.74
N ALA A 81 -4.80 -3.73 -9.95
CA ALA A 81 -4.55 -5.12 -10.33
C ALA A 81 -3.56 -5.27 -11.50
N ALA A 82 -2.65 -4.32 -11.72
CA ALA A 82 -1.65 -4.43 -12.77
C ALA A 82 -0.45 -5.30 -12.35
N ILE A 83 0.07 -6.08 -13.31
CA ILE A 83 1.35 -6.79 -13.21
C ILE A 83 2.26 -6.24 -14.29
N ARG A 84 3.45 -5.80 -13.91
CA ARG A 84 4.40 -5.14 -14.82
C ARG A 84 5.79 -5.73 -14.67
N ARG A 85 6.40 -6.13 -15.77
CA ARG A 85 7.75 -6.70 -15.77
C ARG A 85 8.78 -5.59 -15.67
N THR A 86 9.52 -5.56 -14.57
CA THR A 86 10.57 -4.56 -14.29
C THR A 86 11.98 -5.07 -14.57
N GLY A 87 12.13 -6.39 -14.78
CA GLY A 87 13.39 -7.01 -15.17
C GLY A 87 13.22 -8.43 -15.73
N PRO A 88 14.32 -9.14 -16.05
CA PRO A 88 14.24 -10.50 -16.61
C PRO A 88 13.47 -11.49 -15.72
N LEU A 89 13.65 -11.40 -14.41
CA LEU A 89 13.00 -12.28 -13.42
C LEU A 89 12.25 -11.48 -12.35
N GLU A 90 11.95 -10.21 -12.65
CA GLU A 90 11.37 -9.27 -11.68
C GLU A 90 10.07 -8.66 -12.19
N LEU A 91 9.07 -8.64 -11.32
CA LEU A 91 7.75 -8.08 -11.56
C LEU A 91 7.42 -7.07 -10.46
N PHE A 92 6.86 -5.93 -10.85
CA PHE A 92 6.07 -5.09 -9.97
C PHE A 92 4.61 -5.52 -10.06
N VAL A 93 3.99 -5.76 -8.91
CA VAL A 93 2.67 -6.34 -8.79
C VAL A 93 1.85 -5.45 -7.86
N GLU A 94 0.76 -4.88 -8.37
CA GLU A 94 -0.13 -4.08 -7.55
C GLU A 94 -0.88 -4.98 -6.54
N ALA A 95 -1.25 -4.40 -5.39
CA ALA A 95 -1.77 -5.16 -4.26
C ALA A 95 -3.11 -5.86 -4.52
N GLY A 96 -3.88 -5.42 -5.51
CA GLY A 96 -5.15 -6.00 -5.92
C GLY A 96 -5.03 -7.23 -6.82
N VAL A 97 -3.84 -7.54 -7.33
CA VAL A 97 -3.61 -8.73 -8.16
C VAL A 97 -3.95 -9.99 -7.37
N GLU A 98 -4.74 -10.89 -7.94
CA GLU A 98 -5.00 -12.21 -7.36
C GLU A 98 -3.73 -13.07 -7.40
N ASN A 99 -3.46 -13.83 -6.33
CA ASN A 99 -2.28 -14.72 -6.27
C ASN A 99 -2.22 -15.70 -7.46
N THR A 100 -3.40 -16.19 -7.89
CA THR A 100 -3.52 -17.09 -9.05
C THR A 100 -3.15 -16.39 -10.35
N ALA A 101 -3.57 -15.13 -10.53
CA ALA A 101 -3.23 -14.36 -11.72
C ALA A 101 -1.72 -14.11 -11.82
N LEU A 102 -1.05 -13.88 -10.69
CA LEU A 102 0.42 -13.79 -10.67
C LEU A 102 1.08 -15.12 -11.07
N ALA A 103 0.60 -16.25 -10.56
CA ALA A 103 1.13 -17.58 -10.93
C ALA A 103 0.96 -17.87 -12.43
N GLU A 104 -0.20 -17.53 -13.00
CA GLU A 104 -0.49 -17.70 -14.43
C GLU A 104 0.36 -16.77 -15.31
N GLU A 105 0.62 -15.55 -14.86
CA GLU A 105 1.51 -14.62 -15.56
C GLU A 105 2.96 -15.12 -15.55
N LEU A 106 3.43 -15.68 -14.43
CA LEU A 106 4.74 -16.32 -14.35
C LEU A 106 4.85 -17.52 -15.31
N LEU A 107 3.83 -18.36 -15.38
CA LEU A 107 3.73 -19.45 -16.36
C LEU A 107 3.79 -18.90 -17.81
N ARG A 108 3.04 -17.84 -18.11
CA ARG A 108 3.04 -17.21 -19.44
C ARG A 108 4.43 -16.71 -19.83
N LEU A 109 5.17 -16.15 -18.87
CA LEU A 109 6.53 -15.66 -19.04
C LEU A 109 7.60 -16.76 -18.99
N GLY A 110 7.26 -17.98 -18.57
CA GLY A 110 8.21 -19.08 -18.37
C GLY A 110 9.15 -18.85 -17.18
N ILE A 111 8.68 -18.18 -16.13
CA ILE A 111 9.43 -17.88 -14.91
C ILE A 111 8.94 -18.83 -13.81
N GLY A 112 9.83 -19.65 -13.26
CA GLY A 112 9.50 -20.61 -12.19
C GLY A 112 9.63 -20.00 -10.78
N GLY A 113 9.13 -20.72 -9.77
CA GLY A 113 9.23 -20.35 -8.35
C GLY A 113 8.00 -19.63 -7.76
N GLY A 114 6.96 -19.41 -8.56
CA GLY A 114 5.67 -18.85 -8.12
C GLY A 114 4.49 -19.82 -8.18
N GLU A 115 4.73 -21.09 -8.46
CA GLU A 115 3.69 -22.12 -8.67
C GLU A 115 2.82 -22.31 -7.44
N TRP A 116 3.40 -22.15 -6.24
CA TRP A 116 2.71 -22.25 -4.96
C TRP A 116 1.60 -21.20 -4.76
N LEU A 117 1.65 -20.08 -5.48
CA LEU A 117 0.60 -19.05 -5.48
C LEU A 117 -0.64 -19.50 -6.26
N TYR A 118 -0.51 -20.49 -7.15
CA TYR A 118 -1.64 -20.99 -7.92
C TYR A 118 -2.71 -21.57 -6.99
N ARG A 119 -3.93 -21.05 -7.12
CA ARG A 119 -5.08 -21.42 -6.29
C ARG A 119 -4.84 -21.20 -4.80
N LEU A 120 -3.93 -20.30 -4.42
CA LEU A 120 -3.89 -19.70 -3.10
C LEU A 120 -4.92 -18.57 -3.05
N PRO A 121 -6.05 -18.70 -2.32
CA PRO A 121 -7.08 -17.66 -2.29
C PRO A 121 -6.53 -16.36 -1.69
N GLY A 122 -6.72 -15.24 -2.37
CA GLY A 122 -6.20 -13.97 -1.89
C GLY A 122 -5.63 -13.08 -2.98
N ARG A 123 -5.42 -11.83 -2.58
CA ARG A 123 -4.71 -10.82 -3.36
C ARG A 123 -3.33 -10.58 -2.77
N ILE A 124 -2.43 -10.08 -3.61
CA ILE A 124 -1.02 -9.90 -3.29
C ILE A 124 -0.80 -8.97 -2.09
N GLY A 125 -1.61 -7.93 -1.91
CA GLY A 125 -1.54 -7.07 -0.72
C GLY A 125 -1.80 -7.83 0.58
N GLY A 126 -2.79 -8.73 0.58
CA GLY A 126 -3.05 -9.62 1.72
C GLY A 126 -1.96 -10.68 1.89
N ALA A 127 -1.40 -11.18 0.79
CA ALA A 127 -0.29 -12.12 0.82
C ALA A 127 0.96 -11.49 1.44
N VAL A 128 1.29 -10.24 1.09
CA VAL A 128 2.38 -9.47 1.71
C VAL A 128 2.09 -9.23 3.18
N ARG A 129 0.91 -8.70 3.53
CA ARG A 129 0.52 -8.42 4.92
C ARG A 129 0.68 -9.64 5.82
N MET A 130 0.30 -10.83 5.33
CA MET A 130 0.34 -12.08 6.09
C MET A 130 1.66 -12.85 5.98
N ASN A 131 2.64 -12.36 5.23
CA ASN A 131 3.79 -13.15 4.78
C ASN A 131 3.34 -14.55 4.30
N ALA A 132 2.42 -14.58 3.33
CA ALA A 132 1.72 -15.78 2.92
C ALA A 132 2.69 -16.85 2.40
N ARG A 133 2.34 -18.09 2.70
CA ARG A 133 3.19 -19.25 2.43
C ARG A 133 2.36 -20.51 2.26
N CYS A 134 2.74 -21.33 1.29
CA CYS A 134 2.26 -22.71 1.14
C CYS A 134 3.20 -23.49 0.22
N PHE A 135 3.17 -24.82 0.29
CA PHE A 135 3.95 -25.72 -0.56
C PHE A 135 5.46 -25.39 -0.63
N GLY A 136 6.03 -24.89 0.47
CA GLY A 136 7.45 -24.53 0.56
C GLY A 136 7.80 -23.13 0.03
N GLY A 137 6.88 -22.44 -0.66
CA GLY A 137 7.04 -21.05 -1.05
C GLY A 137 6.56 -20.07 0.02
N GLU A 138 7.13 -18.86 0.00
CA GLU A 138 6.81 -17.75 0.90
C GLU A 138 7.02 -16.40 0.18
N ILE A 139 6.15 -15.41 0.44
CA ILE A 139 6.25 -14.07 -0.17
C ILE A 139 7.59 -13.41 0.14
N SER A 140 8.04 -13.45 1.40
CA SER A 140 9.30 -12.84 1.83
C SER A 140 10.51 -13.31 1.01
N ALA A 141 10.50 -14.58 0.59
CA ALA A 141 11.61 -15.22 -0.12
C ALA A 141 11.80 -14.70 -1.55
N VAL A 142 10.76 -14.10 -2.13
CA VAL A 142 10.78 -13.51 -3.48
C VAL A 142 10.59 -11.99 -3.46
N CYS A 143 10.35 -11.38 -2.30
CA CYS A 143 10.11 -9.95 -2.20
C CYS A 143 11.41 -9.13 -2.21
N THR A 144 11.43 -8.03 -2.95
CA THR A 144 12.56 -7.08 -2.97
C THR A 144 12.18 -5.66 -2.55
N GLU A 145 10.88 -5.31 -2.57
CA GLU A 145 10.37 -3.99 -2.17
C GLU A 145 8.87 -4.09 -1.90
N VAL A 146 8.37 -3.41 -0.85
CA VAL A 146 6.93 -3.25 -0.58
C VAL A 146 6.57 -1.78 -0.59
N GLN A 147 5.59 -1.39 -1.40
CA GLN A 147 5.04 -0.03 -1.40
C GLN A 147 3.83 0.04 -0.49
N VAL A 148 3.82 1.00 0.43
CA VAL A 148 2.77 1.20 1.43
C VAL A 148 2.28 2.65 1.47
N LEU A 149 1.00 2.82 1.77
CA LEU A 149 0.41 4.08 2.21
C LEU A 149 0.13 3.98 3.71
N SER A 150 0.76 4.81 4.54
CA SER A 150 0.47 4.83 5.97
C SER A 150 -0.93 5.40 6.24
N GLY A 151 -1.50 5.11 7.41
CA GLY A 151 -2.74 5.75 7.86
C GLY A 151 -2.64 7.28 7.93
N GLU A 152 -1.42 7.83 8.04
CA GLU A 152 -1.20 9.27 7.99
C GLU A 152 -1.09 9.84 6.56
N GLY A 153 -1.20 9.00 5.52
CA GLY A 153 -1.13 9.39 4.12
C GLY A 153 0.29 9.44 3.53
N ALA A 154 1.29 8.85 4.20
CA ALA A 154 2.66 8.81 3.70
C ALA A 154 2.86 7.64 2.72
N PHE A 155 3.36 7.91 1.50
CA PHE A 155 3.74 6.86 0.55
C PHE A 155 5.19 6.44 0.82
N ARG A 156 5.41 5.19 1.23
CA ARG A 156 6.77 4.66 1.45
C ARG A 156 7.04 3.38 0.67
N SER A 157 8.22 3.26 0.09
CA SER A 157 8.82 1.97 -0.28
C SER A 157 9.64 1.44 0.89
N MET A 158 9.36 0.23 1.32
CA MET A 158 10.04 -0.47 2.42
C MET A 158 10.82 -1.66 1.90
N LYS A 159 11.98 -1.93 2.50
CA LYS A 159 12.77 -3.13 2.21
C LYS A 159 12.14 -4.37 2.87
N PRO A 160 12.38 -5.58 2.34
CA PRO A 160 11.83 -6.82 2.91
C PRO A 160 12.15 -6.98 4.40
N GLU A 161 13.37 -6.67 4.83
CA GLU A 161 13.81 -6.77 6.22
C GLU A 161 13.07 -5.80 7.19
N GLU A 162 12.48 -4.73 6.67
CA GLU A 162 11.64 -3.80 7.45
C GLU A 162 10.19 -4.30 7.56
N VAL A 163 9.78 -5.19 6.66
CA VAL A 163 8.41 -5.69 6.54
C VAL A 163 8.24 -7.06 7.17
N PHE A 164 9.05 -8.04 6.79
CA PHE A 164 8.88 -9.44 7.18
C PHE A 164 9.71 -9.74 8.44
N LEU A 165 9.02 -9.83 9.57
CA LEU A 165 9.65 -10.01 10.89
C LEU A 165 9.77 -11.49 11.28
N GLY A 166 8.97 -12.36 10.67
CA GLY A 166 9.01 -13.78 10.96
C GLY A 166 7.87 -14.58 10.34
N TYR A 167 7.55 -15.71 10.98
CA TYR A 167 6.50 -16.62 10.54
C TYR A 167 5.12 -15.97 10.67
N LYS A 168 4.49 -15.64 9.53
CA LYS A 168 3.19 -14.95 9.48
C LYS A 168 3.14 -13.73 10.40
N GLU A 169 4.24 -12.97 10.38
CA GLU A 169 4.44 -11.78 11.19
C GLU A 169 5.11 -10.72 10.32
N THR A 170 4.44 -9.56 10.21
CA THR A 170 4.96 -8.41 9.48
C THR A 170 4.77 -7.13 10.28
N SER A 171 5.64 -6.15 10.10
CA SER A 171 5.50 -4.83 10.72
C SER A 171 4.17 -4.15 10.34
N LEU A 172 3.63 -4.49 9.17
CA LEU A 172 2.36 -3.98 8.65
C LEU A 172 1.15 -4.42 9.50
N MET A 173 1.25 -5.54 10.23
CA MET A 173 0.20 -5.97 11.16
C MET A 173 0.08 -5.06 12.38
N HIS A 174 1.15 -4.35 12.74
CA HIS A 174 1.25 -3.54 13.94
C HIS A 174 1.11 -2.03 13.69
N ALA A 175 1.13 -1.61 12.42
CA ALA A 175 1.02 -0.22 12.03
C ALA A 175 -0.11 -0.02 11.00
N PRO A 176 -0.92 1.06 11.12
CA PRO A 176 -1.97 1.35 10.14
C PRO A 176 -1.33 1.66 8.79
N SER A 177 -1.42 0.71 7.87
CA SER A 177 -0.82 0.80 6.54
C SER A 177 -1.59 -0.02 5.52
N ILE A 178 -1.61 0.49 4.29
CA ILE A 178 -2.20 -0.15 3.12
C ILE A 178 -1.05 -0.56 2.21
N VAL A 179 -0.92 -1.84 1.89
CA VAL A 179 0.02 -2.29 0.84
C VAL A 179 -0.53 -1.85 -0.51
N LEU A 180 0.21 -1.05 -1.27
CA LEU A 180 -0.18 -0.57 -2.59
C LEU A 180 0.33 -1.48 -3.72
N GLY A 181 1.50 -2.08 -3.51
CA GLY A 181 2.15 -2.95 -4.47
C GLY A 181 3.44 -3.54 -3.92
N VAL A 182 4.02 -4.46 -4.68
CA VAL A 182 5.23 -5.20 -4.28
C VAL A 182 6.09 -5.48 -5.49
N ARG A 183 7.40 -5.47 -5.30
CA ARG A 183 8.37 -5.94 -6.29
C ARG A 183 8.82 -7.35 -5.90
N LEU A 184 8.69 -8.28 -6.84
CA LEU A 184 9.00 -9.69 -6.64
C LEU A 184 10.05 -10.15 -7.65
N ARG A 185 11.09 -10.82 -7.17
CA ARG A 185 12.16 -11.43 -7.97
C ARG A 185 12.13 -12.94 -7.79
N PHE A 186 11.99 -13.65 -8.90
CA PHE A 186 11.87 -15.11 -8.93
C PHE A 186 13.19 -15.80 -9.29
N PRO A 187 13.38 -17.08 -8.93
CA PRO A 187 14.67 -17.76 -9.04
C PRO A 187 15.22 -17.93 -10.46
N GLY A 188 14.36 -18.06 -11.48
CA GLY A 188 14.83 -18.33 -12.84
C GLY A 188 13.75 -18.67 -13.85
N PHE A 189 14.17 -18.77 -15.12
CA PHE A 189 13.33 -19.31 -16.18
C PHE A 189 13.19 -20.83 -16.02
N CYS A 190 12.02 -21.36 -16.39
CA CYS A 190 11.71 -22.78 -16.32
C CYS A 190 10.79 -23.17 -17.49
N PRO A 191 10.93 -24.38 -18.08
CA PRO A 191 10.00 -24.85 -19.10
C PRO A 191 8.56 -24.78 -18.63
N LYS A 192 7.67 -24.21 -19.45
CA LYS A 192 6.25 -24.00 -19.09
C LYS A 192 5.55 -25.28 -18.63
N ALA A 193 5.87 -26.42 -19.25
CA ALA A 193 5.31 -27.72 -18.89
C ALA A 193 5.66 -28.14 -17.45
N GLU A 194 6.83 -27.78 -16.94
CA GLU A 194 7.21 -28.06 -15.55
C GLU A 194 6.48 -27.15 -14.56
N ILE A 195 6.35 -25.87 -14.90
CA ILE A 195 5.60 -24.89 -14.10
C ILE A 195 4.12 -25.34 -14.00
N GLU A 196 3.51 -25.69 -15.13
CA GLU A 196 2.14 -26.20 -15.21
C GLU A 196 1.97 -27.52 -14.43
N GLY A 197 2.95 -28.42 -14.51
CA GLY A 197 3.01 -29.65 -13.72
C GLY A 197 2.92 -29.38 -12.22
N ARG A 198 3.78 -28.49 -11.70
CA ARG A 198 3.78 -28.12 -10.26
C ARG A 198 2.49 -27.40 -9.83
N MET A 199 1.96 -26.50 -10.66
CA MET A 199 0.68 -25.83 -10.40
C MET A 199 -0.48 -26.83 -10.28
N ARG A 200 -0.53 -27.83 -11.16
CA ARG A 200 -1.52 -28.90 -11.13
C ARG A 200 -1.38 -29.78 -9.87
N GLU A 201 -0.16 -30.17 -9.51
CA GLU A 201 0.10 -30.94 -8.28
C GLU A 201 -0.43 -30.22 -7.03
N HIS A 202 -0.18 -28.91 -6.92
CA HIS A 202 -0.70 -28.10 -5.81
C HIS A 202 -2.24 -28.03 -5.81
N LEU A 203 -2.88 -27.90 -6.97
CA LEU A 203 -4.34 -27.92 -7.07
C LEU A 203 -4.91 -29.28 -6.64
N GLU A 204 -4.36 -30.38 -7.14
CA GLU A 204 -4.78 -31.74 -6.79
C GLU A 204 -4.64 -31.99 -5.29
N GLU A 205 -3.57 -31.51 -4.65
CA GLU A 205 -3.42 -31.62 -3.20
C GLU A 205 -4.48 -30.83 -2.43
N ARG A 206 -4.82 -29.60 -2.87
CA ARG A 206 -5.89 -28.80 -2.24
C ARG A 206 -7.26 -29.48 -2.36
N LEU A 207 -7.55 -30.07 -3.51
CA LEU A 207 -8.80 -30.81 -3.74
C LEU A 207 -8.87 -32.07 -2.87
N ARG A 208 -7.77 -32.84 -2.80
CA ARG A 208 -7.68 -34.03 -1.92
C ARG A 208 -7.85 -33.68 -0.43
N LYS A 209 -7.47 -32.47 -0.02
CA LYS A 209 -7.63 -31.95 1.34
C LYS A 209 -8.98 -31.26 1.58
N HIS A 210 -9.88 -31.24 0.59
CA HIS A 210 -11.22 -30.66 0.70
C HIS A 210 -11.20 -29.17 1.11
N HIS A 211 -10.19 -28.42 0.66
CA HIS A 211 -10.04 -27.01 1.03
C HIS A 211 -11.14 -26.10 0.48
N PHE A 212 -11.92 -26.58 -0.48
CA PHE A 212 -12.89 -25.78 -1.24
C PHE A 212 -14.33 -26.31 -1.16
N ASP A 213 -14.60 -27.30 -0.30
CA ASP A 213 -15.92 -27.93 -0.20
C ASP A 213 -17.00 -26.98 0.34
N HIS A 214 -16.60 -26.05 1.22
CA HIS A 214 -17.48 -25.05 1.81
C HIS A 214 -16.75 -23.70 1.96
N PRO A 215 -17.51 -22.58 2.02
CA PRO A 215 -16.96 -21.27 2.34
C PRO A 215 -16.14 -21.29 3.64
N SER A 216 -14.90 -20.81 3.57
CA SER A 216 -13.96 -20.72 4.69
C SER A 216 -12.75 -19.86 4.35
N CYS A 217 -11.96 -19.54 5.37
CA CYS A 217 -10.73 -18.76 5.26
C CYS A 217 -9.45 -19.56 5.49
N GLY A 218 -9.48 -20.86 5.20
CA GLY A 218 -8.31 -21.71 5.41
C GLY A 218 -8.09 -22.11 6.86
N SER A 219 -6.82 -22.15 7.27
CA SER A 219 -6.44 -22.48 8.66
C SER A 219 -6.83 -21.36 9.61
N VAL A 220 -7.62 -21.69 10.64
CA VAL A 220 -8.14 -20.73 11.61
C VAL A 220 -7.08 -20.29 12.63
N PHE A 221 -6.15 -21.19 12.99
CA PHE A 221 -5.07 -20.92 13.92
C PHE A 221 -3.70 -21.05 13.26
N LYS A 222 -2.76 -20.19 13.66
CA LYS A 222 -1.34 -20.30 13.32
C LYS A 222 -0.78 -21.61 13.90
N ASN A 223 0.29 -22.12 13.27
CA ASN A 223 1.07 -23.19 13.89
C ASN A 223 1.92 -22.65 15.03
N ASN A 224 1.91 -23.35 16.17
CA ASN A 224 2.87 -23.12 17.23
C ASN A 224 4.03 -24.13 17.11
N TYR A 225 5.12 -23.73 16.47
CA TYR A 225 6.26 -24.63 16.24
C TYR A 225 6.94 -25.12 17.53
N SER A 226 6.81 -24.40 18.64
CA SER A 226 7.32 -24.86 19.94
C SER A 226 6.57 -26.09 20.48
N ALA A 227 5.34 -26.33 20.00
CA ALA A 227 4.57 -27.53 20.33
C ALA A 227 5.06 -28.79 19.60
N GLY A 228 6.01 -28.68 18.66
CA GLY A 228 6.62 -29.80 17.94
C GLY A 228 5.72 -30.48 16.89
N ARG A 229 4.49 -30.01 16.72
CA ARG A 229 3.51 -30.54 15.75
C ARG A 229 2.52 -29.46 15.28
N PRO A 230 1.92 -29.58 14.08
CA PRO A 230 1.00 -28.59 13.55
C PRO A 230 -0.31 -28.46 14.36
N SER A 231 -0.92 -27.27 14.35
CA SER A 231 -2.18 -26.99 15.06
C SER A 231 -3.33 -27.89 14.61
N GLY A 232 -3.38 -28.25 13.32
CA GLY A 232 -4.35 -29.21 12.81
C GLY A 232 -4.25 -30.60 13.45
N SER A 233 -3.04 -31.10 13.68
CA SER A 233 -2.84 -32.40 14.35
C SER A 233 -3.26 -32.33 15.82
N ILE A 234 -2.97 -31.21 16.50
CA ILE A 234 -3.40 -30.99 17.89
C ILE A 234 -4.93 -31.05 17.98
N PHE A 235 -5.65 -30.33 17.12
CA PHE A 235 -7.10 -30.35 17.13
C PHE A 235 -7.70 -31.70 16.74
N GLU A 236 -7.05 -32.46 15.87
CA GLU A 236 -7.48 -33.81 15.53
C GLU A 236 -7.39 -34.76 16.73
N GLU A 237 -6.26 -34.75 17.45
CA GLU A 237 -6.08 -35.56 18.66
C GLU A 237 -7.05 -35.17 19.79
N LEU A 238 -7.42 -33.89 19.86
CA LEU A 238 -8.42 -33.39 20.80
C LEU A 238 -9.86 -33.72 20.39
N GLY A 239 -10.06 -34.39 19.26
CA GLY A 239 -11.37 -34.80 18.77
C GLY A 239 -12.19 -33.65 18.20
N CYS A 240 -11.57 -32.58 17.70
CA CYS A 240 -12.28 -31.39 17.24
C CYS A 240 -12.97 -31.56 15.88
N LYS A 241 -12.57 -32.55 15.06
CA LYS A 241 -13.19 -32.80 13.75
C LYS A 241 -14.69 -32.99 13.89
N GLY A 242 -15.46 -32.25 13.10
CA GLY A 242 -16.92 -32.31 13.12
C GLY A 242 -17.61 -31.56 14.26
N MET A 243 -16.87 -30.95 15.20
CA MET A 243 -17.47 -30.04 16.20
C MET A 243 -18.29 -28.95 15.51
N ARG A 244 -19.41 -28.56 16.12
CA ARG A 244 -20.34 -27.57 15.59
C ARG A 244 -20.69 -26.47 16.57
N GLU A 245 -20.97 -25.31 16.01
CA GLU A 245 -21.64 -24.19 16.67
C GLU A 245 -22.53 -23.52 15.63
N GLY A 246 -23.83 -23.43 15.86
CA GLY A 246 -24.78 -22.90 14.87
C GLY A 246 -24.56 -23.46 13.46
N GLY A 247 -24.34 -22.58 12.49
CA GLY A 247 -24.06 -22.95 11.10
C GLY A 247 -22.61 -23.34 10.79
N ALA A 248 -21.69 -23.16 11.76
CA ALA A 248 -20.26 -23.42 11.62
C ALA A 248 -19.87 -24.86 12.03
N ARG A 249 -18.95 -25.47 11.29
CA ARG A 249 -18.43 -26.81 11.59
C ARG A 249 -16.92 -26.91 11.37
N VAL A 250 -16.20 -27.58 12.27
CA VAL A 250 -14.83 -28.02 12.00
C VAL A 250 -14.83 -29.11 10.92
N SER A 251 -14.03 -28.94 9.87
CA SER A 251 -13.91 -29.90 8.77
C SER A 251 -13.59 -31.32 9.26
N HIS A 252 -14.23 -32.31 8.66
CA HIS A 252 -13.91 -33.73 8.90
C HIS A 252 -12.55 -34.13 8.31
N HIS A 253 -12.05 -33.37 7.33
CA HIS A 253 -10.80 -33.65 6.64
C HIS A 253 -9.61 -32.90 7.25
N HIS A 254 -9.82 -31.67 7.73
CA HIS A 254 -8.75 -30.84 8.31
C HIS A 254 -9.21 -30.12 9.58
N ALA A 255 -8.75 -30.56 10.76
CA ALA A 255 -9.25 -30.05 12.06
C ALA A 255 -8.89 -28.58 12.41
N ASN A 256 -8.18 -27.88 11.52
CA ASN A 256 -7.86 -26.45 11.66
C ASN A 256 -8.69 -25.59 10.70
N PHE A 257 -9.62 -26.18 9.95
CA PHE A 257 -10.55 -25.47 9.07
C PHE A 257 -11.92 -25.48 9.73
N ILE A 258 -12.51 -24.30 9.84
CA ILE A 258 -13.92 -24.14 10.18
C ILE A 258 -14.64 -23.74 8.89
N PHE A 259 -15.67 -24.49 8.55
CA PHE A 259 -16.53 -24.25 7.40
C PHE A 259 -17.79 -23.51 7.83
N ASN A 260 -18.22 -22.57 6.98
CA ASN A 260 -19.61 -22.15 6.93
C ASN A 260 -20.39 -23.20 6.12
N GLU A 261 -20.97 -24.17 6.82
CA GLU A 261 -21.63 -25.31 6.18
C GLU A 261 -23.13 -25.04 5.95
N SER A 262 -23.72 -24.19 6.80
CA SER A 262 -25.19 -24.00 6.84
C SER A 262 -25.59 -22.60 7.30
N GLY A 263 -25.04 -21.56 6.69
CA GLY A 263 -25.40 -20.16 7.00
C GLY A 263 -24.87 -19.70 8.35
N ALA A 264 -23.62 -20.05 8.66
CA ALA A 264 -22.93 -19.66 9.88
C ALA A 264 -22.88 -18.13 10.05
N THR A 265 -22.93 -17.70 11.30
CA THR A 265 -22.65 -16.31 11.70
C THR A 265 -21.18 -16.16 12.13
N ALA A 266 -20.71 -14.92 12.26
CA ALA A 266 -19.38 -14.66 12.81
C ALA A 266 -19.31 -15.10 14.27
N LEU A 267 -20.40 -14.90 15.02
CA LEU A 267 -20.59 -15.44 16.37
C LEU A 267 -20.38 -16.97 16.41
N ASP A 268 -20.97 -17.73 15.50
CA ASP A 268 -20.82 -19.19 15.46
C ASP A 268 -19.35 -19.61 15.29
N VAL A 269 -18.67 -19.03 14.30
CA VAL A 269 -17.28 -19.35 13.97
C VAL A 269 -16.35 -18.99 15.12
N LEU A 270 -16.48 -17.78 15.68
CA LEU A 270 -15.62 -17.32 16.77
C LEU A 270 -15.89 -18.07 18.09
N SER A 271 -17.14 -18.45 18.36
CA SER A 271 -17.47 -19.26 19.53
C SER A 271 -16.88 -20.67 19.42
N LEU A 272 -16.96 -21.27 18.22
CA LEU A 272 -16.33 -22.55 17.94
C LEU A 272 -14.80 -22.47 18.06
N ALA A 273 -14.18 -21.44 17.48
CA ALA A 273 -12.75 -21.19 17.57
C ALA A 273 -12.30 -20.96 19.03
N GLY A 274 -13.02 -20.16 19.81
CA GLY A 274 -12.73 -19.94 21.23
C GLY A 274 -12.76 -21.24 22.05
N ARG A 275 -13.73 -22.13 21.80
CA ARG A 275 -13.76 -23.47 22.43
C ARG A 275 -12.57 -24.33 22.01
N MET A 276 -12.22 -24.34 20.73
CA MET A 276 -11.04 -25.07 20.23
C MET A 276 -9.76 -24.57 20.91
N ARG A 277 -9.55 -23.25 20.95
CA ARG A 277 -8.41 -22.60 21.62
C ARG A 277 -8.34 -22.98 23.11
N ARG A 278 -9.47 -22.97 23.81
CA ARG A 278 -9.55 -23.41 25.21
C ARG A 278 -9.17 -24.88 25.38
N LEU A 279 -9.68 -25.77 24.54
CA LEU A 279 -9.34 -27.20 24.57
C LEU A 279 -7.84 -27.44 24.34
N ALA A 280 -7.23 -26.73 23.38
CA ALA A 280 -5.79 -26.81 23.14
C ALA A 280 -4.97 -26.39 24.37
N ARG A 281 -5.39 -25.32 25.05
CA ARG A 281 -4.75 -24.87 26.28
C ARG A 281 -4.93 -25.86 27.43
N GLU A 282 -6.15 -26.32 27.69
CA GLU A 282 -6.47 -27.13 28.86
C GLU A 282 -5.99 -28.59 28.75
N ARG A 283 -6.07 -29.18 27.56
CA ARG A 283 -5.82 -30.62 27.36
C ARG A 283 -4.48 -30.93 26.70
N ALA A 284 -3.94 -29.99 25.91
CA ALA A 284 -2.64 -30.16 25.27
C ALA A 284 -1.55 -29.23 25.83
N ASN A 285 -1.89 -28.29 26.73
CA ASN A 285 -0.99 -27.28 27.26
C ASN A 285 -0.29 -26.46 26.15
N VAL A 286 -1.01 -26.18 25.05
CA VAL A 286 -0.50 -25.40 23.92
C VAL A 286 -1.29 -24.10 23.78
N GLY A 287 -0.59 -22.96 23.79
CA GLY A 287 -1.15 -21.68 23.40
C GLY A 287 -1.21 -21.57 21.88
N LEU A 288 -2.40 -21.34 21.32
CA LEU A 288 -2.62 -21.13 19.89
C LEU A 288 -3.18 -19.72 19.65
N GLU A 289 -2.65 -19.08 18.61
CA GLU A 289 -3.05 -17.76 18.15
C GLU A 289 -3.99 -17.88 16.95
N LEU A 290 -5.05 -17.08 16.95
CA LEU A 290 -5.94 -16.96 15.81
C LEU A 290 -5.18 -16.35 14.63
N GLU A 291 -5.31 -16.96 13.45
CA GLU A 291 -4.78 -16.43 12.20
C GLU A 291 -5.83 -15.63 11.41
N LEU A 292 -7.11 -16.00 11.59
CA LEU A 292 -8.25 -15.36 10.98
C LEU A 292 -8.37 -13.90 11.44
N GLU A 293 -8.42 -12.96 10.50
CA GLU A 293 -8.57 -11.53 10.80
C GLU A 293 -10.05 -11.17 11.02
N CYS A 294 -10.36 -10.62 12.19
CA CYS A 294 -11.72 -10.17 12.52
C CYS A 294 -11.88 -8.69 12.14
N ILE A 295 -12.91 -8.35 11.36
CA ILE A 295 -13.18 -6.96 10.96
C ILE A 295 -14.59 -6.53 11.36
N GLY A 296 -14.69 -5.41 12.08
CA GLY A 296 -15.96 -4.80 12.49
C GLY A 296 -16.17 -4.81 14.00
N LEU A 297 -17.43 -4.62 14.42
CA LEU A 297 -17.83 -4.51 15.83
C LEU A 297 -18.30 -5.86 16.37
N PHE A 298 -17.68 -6.40 17.40
CA PHE A 298 -18.04 -7.71 17.99
C PHE A 298 -18.34 -7.58 19.48
N ALA A 299 -18.93 -8.62 20.07
CA ALA A 299 -19.00 -8.70 21.53
C ALA A 299 -17.58 -8.92 22.08
N LYS A 300 -17.22 -8.16 23.12
CA LYS A 300 -15.89 -8.19 23.74
C LYS A 300 -15.47 -9.60 24.17
N ALA A 301 -16.36 -10.33 24.84
CA ALA A 301 -16.10 -11.68 25.31
C ALA A 301 -15.74 -12.67 24.17
N GLN A 302 -16.26 -12.48 22.96
CA GLN A 302 -15.93 -13.33 21.81
C GLN A 302 -14.49 -13.12 21.35
N LEU A 303 -14.07 -11.86 21.21
CA LEU A 303 -12.71 -11.53 20.79
C LEU A 303 -11.69 -11.97 21.85
N GLU A 304 -11.97 -11.77 23.13
CA GLU A 304 -11.12 -12.24 24.24
C GLU A 304 -10.96 -13.77 24.25
N ALA A 305 -12.05 -14.51 24.01
CA ALA A 305 -12.01 -15.97 23.94
C ALA A 305 -11.08 -16.47 22.81
N CYS A 306 -11.01 -15.74 21.69
CA CYS A 306 -10.10 -16.02 20.58
C CYS A 306 -8.70 -15.40 20.74
N GLY A 307 -8.52 -14.46 21.67
CA GLY A 307 -7.26 -13.74 21.85
C GLY A 307 -7.02 -12.67 20.77
N VAL A 308 -8.09 -12.08 20.24
CA VAL A 308 -8.02 -11.04 19.22
C VAL A 308 -7.89 -9.67 19.90
N GLY A 309 -6.89 -8.88 19.47
CA GLY A 309 -6.74 -7.50 19.92
C GLY A 309 -7.88 -6.61 19.39
N ALA A 310 -8.40 -5.72 20.24
CA ALA A 310 -9.60 -4.94 19.91
C ALA A 310 -9.61 -3.60 20.65
N VAL A 311 -10.38 -2.65 20.12
CA VAL A 311 -10.61 -1.31 20.71
C VAL A 311 -12.04 -1.25 21.22
N ALA A 312 -12.25 -0.88 22.48
CA ALA A 312 -13.59 -0.79 23.06
C ALA A 312 -14.48 0.19 22.28
N ASP A 313 -15.75 -0.16 22.12
CA ASP A 313 -16.72 0.75 21.55
C ASP A 313 -17.03 1.89 22.53
N LEU A 314 -17.28 3.08 21.98
CA LEU A 314 -17.48 4.30 22.76
C LEU A 314 -18.86 4.36 23.42
N HIS A 315 -19.83 3.62 22.87
CA HIS A 315 -21.23 3.66 23.28
C HIS A 315 -21.68 2.36 23.97
N ASP A 316 -20.98 1.25 23.74
CA ASP A 316 -21.27 -0.06 24.34
C ASP A 316 -19.99 -0.73 24.89
N PRO A 317 -19.76 -0.72 26.22
CA PRO A 317 -18.54 -1.28 26.81
C PRO A 317 -18.43 -2.81 26.68
N GLU A 318 -19.53 -3.49 26.32
CA GLU A 318 -19.55 -4.94 26.07
C GLU A 318 -19.18 -5.28 24.63
N ARG A 319 -18.84 -4.27 23.81
CA ARG A 319 -18.42 -4.44 22.42
C ARG A 319 -17.06 -3.82 22.15
N CYS A 320 -16.37 -4.40 21.17
CA CYS A 320 -15.12 -3.88 20.68
C CYS A 320 -15.04 -3.95 19.15
N TRP A 321 -14.34 -2.97 18.57
CA TRP A 321 -13.92 -2.95 17.18
C TRP A 321 -12.64 -3.77 16.99
N ALA A 322 -12.56 -4.50 15.90
CA ALA A 322 -11.36 -5.23 15.48
C ALA A 322 -11.05 -5.01 14.00
N GLY A 323 -9.77 -5.13 13.64
CA GLY A 323 -9.30 -5.20 12.25
C GLY A 323 -9.48 -3.92 11.44
N LEU A 324 -9.55 -2.75 12.09
CA LEU A 324 -9.72 -1.47 11.41
C LEU A 324 -8.36 -0.79 11.17
N LEU A 325 -8.29 -0.07 10.05
CA LEU A 325 -7.25 0.92 9.77
C LEU A 325 -7.49 2.20 10.56
N GLU A 326 -8.76 2.65 10.61
CA GLU A 326 -9.20 3.80 11.40
C GLU A 326 -10.42 3.40 12.24
N TYR A 327 -10.37 3.67 13.54
CA TYR A 327 -11.42 3.33 14.50
C TYR A 327 -12.35 4.53 14.73
N PRO A 328 -13.62 4.32 15.12
CA PRO A 328 -14.47 5.43 15.54
C PRO A 328 -13.85 6.16 16.73
N SER A 329 -13.74 7.49 16.65
CA SER A 329 -13.23 8.32 17.74
C SER A 329 -14.34 9.17 18.37
N SER A 330 -14.31 9.35 19.70
CA SER A 330 -15.30 10.16 20.43
C SER A 330 -15.13 11.66 20.19
N THR A 331 -13.95 12.05 19.72
CA THR A 331 -13.64 13.38 19.21
C THR A 331 -13.41 13.24 17.72
N GLY A 332 -14.11 14.02 16.90
CA GLY A 332 -13.73 14.26 15.50
C GLY A 332 -12.39 15.00 15.46
N SER A 333 -11.30 14.30 15.75
CA SER A 333 -9.96 14.87 15.78
C SER A 333 -9.25 14.55 14.46
N PRO A 334 -9.17 15.49 13.51
CA PRO A 334 -8.29 15.37 12.36
C PRO A 334 -6.86 15.45 12.87
N MET A 335 -6.20 14.32 13.18
CA MET A 335 -4.77 14.27 13.53
C MET A 335 -4.26 15.46 14.39
N GLN A 336 -5.05 15.95 15.35
CA GLN A 336 -4.56 17.02 16.22
C GLN A 336 -3.84 16.36 17.39
N SER A 337 -2.55 16.72 17.48
CA SER A 337 -1.68 16.56 18.64
C SER A 337 -0.95 15.21 18.79
N ALA A 338 0.11 14.98 17.99
CA ALA A 338 1.41 14.45 18.46
C ALA A 338 2.39 14.05 17.33
N ALA A 339 2.09 14.26 16.05
CA ALA A 339 3.05 13.89 15.00
C ALA A 339 4.28 14.81 15.10
N ALA A 340 5.42 14.25 15.52
CA ALA A 340 6.67 14.97 15.57
C ALA A 340 7.11 15.30 14.13
N PHE A 341 7.41 16.58 13.88
CA PHE A 341 8.08 16.97 12.64
C PHE A 341 9.60 16.74 12.78
N PRO A 342 10.32 16.41 11.69
CA PRO A 342 9.83 16.26 10.31
C PRO A 342 9.03 14.98 10.08
N ARG A 343 8.03 15.04 9.19
CA ARG A 343 7.20 13.91 8.76
C ARG A 343 7.48 13.53 7.33
N ILE A 344 7.62 12.24 7.05
CA ILE A 344 7.76 11.74 5.67
C ILE A 344 6.39 11.81 4.99
N LEU A 345 6.32 12.52 3.86
CA LEU A 345 5.18 12.51 2.96
C LEU A 345 5.32 11.42 1.90
N LEU A 346 6.56 11.22 1.45
CA LEU A 346 6.89 10.35 0.33
C LEU A 346 8.34 9.89 0.43
N GLU A 347 8.59 8.60 0.27
CA GLU A 347 9.93 8.00 0.34
C GLU A 347 10.01 6.75 -0.53
N GLY A 348 11.02 6.65 -1.39
CA GLY A 348 11.27 5.44 -2.15
C GLY A 348 12.24 5.59 -3.32
N PRO A 349 12.50 4.50 -4.06
CA PRO A 349 13.47 4.49 -5.15
C PRO A 349 12.90 5.09 -6.43
N LEU A 350 13.73 5.84 -7.15
CA LEU A 350 13.43 6.24 -8.51
C LEU A 350 13.44 5.02 -9.43
N THR A 351 12.28 4.70 -10.02
CA THR A 351 12.14 3.56 -10.94
C THR A 351 12.20 4.02 -12.37
N GLY A 352 12.82 3.22 -13.25
CA GLY A 352 12.98 3.55 -14.67
C GLY A 352 11.67 3.93 -15.37
N TYR A 353 11.71 5.03 -16.12
CA TYR A 353 10.55 5.65 -16.74
C TYR A 353 10.78 5.92 -18.24
N GLY A 354 10.05 5.20 -19.11
CA GLY A 354 9.94 5.58 -20.53
C GLY A 354 11.24 5.56 -21.34
N THR A 355 12.09 4.55 -21.18
CA THR A 355 13.38 4.47 -21.91
C THR A 355 13.49 3.18 -22.71
N ALA A 356 14.12 3.29 -23.89
CA ALA A 356 14.35 2.22 -24.86
C ALA A 356 15.32 1.13 -24.33
N GLY A 357 14.89 0.38 -23.30
CA GLY A 357 15.61 -0.78 -22.76
C GLY A 357 16.75 -0.47 -21.77
N ARG A 358 16.92 0.78 -21.32
CA ARG A 358 17.93 1.15 -20.30
C ARG A 358 17.30 1.27 -18.91
N MET A 359 17.70 0.41 -17.98
CA MET A 359 17.23 0.48 -16.59
C MET A 359 17.84 1.69 -15.87
N PHE A 360 17.02 2.40 -15.10
CA PHE A 360 17.51 3.43 -14.19
C PHE A 360 18.35 2.78 -13.07
N PRO A 361 19.43 3.43 -12.59
CA PRO A 361 20.29 2.82 -11.59
C PRO A 361 19.55 2.51 -10.29
N SER A 362 19.82 1.31 -9.75
CA SER A 362 19.31 0.91 -8.45
C SER A 362 19.94 1.73 -7.33
N GLY A 363 19.17 1.97 -6.27
CA GLY A 363 19.64 2.61 -5.04
C GLY A 363 19.58 4.14 -5.05
N VAL A 364 19.16 4.77 -6.15
CA VAL A 364 18.80 6.20 -6.12
C VAL A 364 17.44 6.34 -5.46
N GLU A 365 17.39 7.03 -4.32
CA GLU A 365 16.18 7.19 -3.51
C GLU A 365 15.82 8.66 -3.37
N VAL A 366 14.53 8.92 -3.23
CA VAL A 366 13.98 10.25 -2.95
C VAL A 366 13.19 10.21 -1.65
N ARG A 367 13.27 11.31 -0.90
CA ARG A 367 12.45 11.53 0.29
C ARG A 367 11.91 12.95 0.27
N LEU A 368 10.64 13.10 0.61
CA LEU A 368 9.96 14.37 0.82
C LEU A 368 9.43 14.42 2.26
N GLU A 369 9.78 15.47 2.99
CA GLU A 369 9.44 15.67 4.40
C GLU A 369 8.68 16.99 4.60
N GLN A 370 7.59 16.94 5.36
CA GLN A 370 6.95 18.13 5.94
C GLN A 370 7.70 18.49 7.23
N LEU A 371 8.05 19.77 7.42
CA LEU A 371 8.90 20.25 8.52
C LEU A 371 8.13 20.93 9.66
N ALA A 372 6.91 21.38 9.40
CA ALA A 372 6.01 22.00 10.37
C ALA A 372 4.55 21.80 9.92
N ALA A 373 3.60 21.98 10.84
CA ALA A 373 2.18 21.94 10.48
C ALA A 373 1.81 23.15 9.61
N VAL A 374 0.82 23.00 8.73
CA VAL A 374 0.28 24.08 7.87
C VAL A 374 -0.17 25.26 8.73
N SER A 375 -0.85 24.99 9.84
CA SER A 375 -1.30 26.04 10.77
C SER A 375 -0.16 26.82 11.43
N GLU A 376 0.92 26.15 11.80
CA GLU A 376 2.13 26.79 12.36
C GLU A 376 2.89 27.59 11.30
N ALA A 377 3.08 26.97 10.14
CA ALA A 377 3.81 27.55 9.02
C ALA A 377 3.08 28.75 8.40
N ALA A 378 1.75 28.76 8.40
CA ALA A 378 0.95 29.93 8.02
C ALA A 378 1.16 31.13 8.96
N GLY A 379 1.51 30.88 10.23
CA GLY A 379 1.90 31.92 11.20
C GLY A 379 3.29 32.50 10.94
N ASN A 380 4.20 31.71 10.37
CA ASN A 380 5.56 32.13 10.01
C ASN A 380 5.91 31.75 8.55
N PRO A 381 5.33 32.41 7.54
CA PRO A 381 5.43 31.94 6.15
C PRO A 381 6.86 31.84 5.57
N ALA A 382 7.82 32.56 6.16
CA ALA A 382 9.22 32.52 5.74
C ALA A 382 9.97 31.26 6.22
N ASP A 383 9.45 30.54 7.21
CA ASP A 383 10.08 29.36 7.78
C ASP A 383 10.04 28.19 6.80
N LEU A 384 11.04 27.31 6.90
CA LEU A 384 11.14 26.10 6.08
C LEU A 384 10.01 25.14 6.43
N PHE A 385 9.25 24.75 5.40
CA PHE A 385 8.04 23.95 5.52
C PHE A 385 8.15 22.57 4.88
N LEU A 386 8.90 22.45 3.77
CA LEU A 386 9.07 21.19 3.05
C LEU A 386 10.56 20.94 2.81
N ARG A 387 10.99 19.69 2.85
CA ARG A 387 12.35 19.26 2.47
C ARG A 387 12.28 18.11 1.49
N TRP A 388 12.92 18.26 0.35
CA TRP A 388 13.18 17.21 -0.61
C TRP A 388 14.64 16.79 -0.53
N HIS A 389 14.89 15.49 -0.60
CA HIS A 389 16.21 14.89 -0.61
C HIS A 389 16.27 13.81 -1.70
N THR A 390 17.38 13.79 -2.44
CA THR A 390 17.71 12.70 -3.36
C THR A 390 19.08 12.13 -2.98
N SER A 391 19.13 10.85 -2.63
CA SER A 391 20.36 10.10 -2.37
C SER A 391 20.75 9.28 -3.59
N SER A 392 22.05 9.06 -3.77
CA SER A 392 22.56 8.23 -4.86
C SER A 392 23.83 7.50 -4.46
N PRO A 393 23.91 6.18 -4.74
CA PRO A 393 25.14 5.40 -4.56
C PRO A 393 26.15 5.64 -5.70
N LEU A 394 25.80 6.44 -6.69
CA LEU A 394 26.67 6.83 -7.80
C LEU A 394 27.24 8.22 -7.53
N PRO A 395 28.49 8.38 -7.08
CA PRO A 395 29.16 9.68 -7.05
C PRO A 395 29.63 10.03 -8.47
N PRO A 396 29.45 11.26 -8.98
CA PRO A 396 28.71 12.42 -8.47
C PRO A 396 27.37 12.59 -9.21
N ALA A 397 26.54 11.54 -9.33
CA ALA A 397 25.45 11.45 -10.31
C ALA A 397 24.36 12.52 -10.22
N PHE A 398 24.33 13.34 -9.15
CA PHE A 398 23.43 14.49 -9.00
C PHE A 398 24.14 15.66 -8.29
N ARG A 399 25.47 15.69 -8.28
CA ARG A 399 26.31 16.64 -7.51
C ARG A 399 27.01 17.71 -8.34
N ALA A 400 26.96 17.64 -9.67
CA ALA A 400 27.81 18.47 -10.52
C ALA A 400 27.01 19.55 -11.25
N ALA A 401 27.52 20.79 -11.18
CA ALA A 401 27.17 21.82 -12.15
C ALA A 401 27.39 21.24 -13.56
N PRO A 402 26.41 21.30 -14.46
CA PRO A 402 26.60 20.84 -15.83
C PRO A 402 27.81 21.55 -16.45
N PRO A 403 28.61 20.87 -17.29
CA PRO A 403 29.81 21.46 -17.89
C PRO A 403 29.41 22.71 -18.66
N LEU A 404 30.00 23.84 -18.25
CA LEU A 404 29.78 25.17 -18.79
C LEU A 404 29.82 25.15 -20.34
N GLY A 405 28.73 25.56 -20.96
CA GLY A 405 28.75 26.19 -22.27
C GLY A 405 28.63 27.70 -22.06
N GLU A 406 29.57 28.48 -22.58
CA GLU A 406 29.46 29.94 -22.60
C GLU A 406 28.25 30.35 -23.44
N GLY A 407 27.14 30.70 -22.79
CA GLY A 407 25.96 31.25 -23.45
C GLY A 407 24.76 31.31 -22.51
N GLU A 408 24.13 32.47 -22.41
CA GLU A 408 22.75 32.61 -21.94
C GLU A 408 21.81 31.99 -22.98
N GLU A 409 21.86 30.68 -23.20
CA GLU A 409 20.84 30.03 -24.03
C GLU A 409 19.54 29.85 -23.23
N PRO A 410 18.38 30.19 -23.82
CA PRO A 410 17.10 30.00 -23.16
C PRO A 410 16.80 28.51 -23.03
N PHE A 411 16.18 28.13 -21.91
CA PHE A 411 15.52 26.85 -21.61
C PHE A 411 15.56 25.80 -22.73
N THR A 412 16.26 24.70 -22.51
CA THR A 412 16.25 23.57 -23.44
C THR A 412 16.01 22.26 -22.71
N ASP A 413 15.27 21.34 -23.34
CA ASP A 413 15.15 19.91 -22.95
C ASP A 413 16.51 19.18 -22.86
N THR A 414 17.64 19.88 -23.06
CA THR A 414 18.99 19.31 -23.02
C THR A 414 19.53 19.08 -21.61
N LEU A 415 18.93 19.66 -20.58
CA LEU A 415 19.38 19.46 -19.19
C LEU A 415 19.32 17.99 -18.76
N TRP A 416 18.30 17.29 -19.23
CA TRP A 416 18.09 15.85 -19.07
C TRP A 416 19.19 14.98 -19.72
N ARG A 417 20.12 15.58 -20.46
CA ARG A 417 21.36 14.93 -20.92
C ARG A 417 22.40 14.76 -19.82
N TYR A 418 22.21 15.42 -18.68
CA TYR A 418 23.06 15.36 -17.49
C TYR A 418 22.39 14.63 -16.32
N GLY A 419 23.18 14.34 -15.29
CA GLY A 419 22.72 13.81 -14.02
C GLY A 419 21.96 14.87 -13.22
N VAL A 420 20.62 14.81 -13.23
CA VAL A 420 19.74 15.79 -12.58
C VAL A 420 18.62 15.09 -11.83
N SER A 421 18.15 15.72 -10.76
CA SER A 421 16.96 15.30 -10.03
C SER A 421 16.01 16.49 -9.96
N GLU A 422 14.72 16.24 -10.07
CA GLU A 422 13.68 17.27 -10.17
C GLU A 422 12.49 16.94 -9.26
N LEU A 423 11.89 17.98 -8.70
CA LEU A 423 10.66 17.92 -7.93
C LEU A 423 9.58 18.71 -8.65
N PHE A 424 8.45 18.06 -8.89
CA PHE A 424 7.26 18.68 -9.40
C PHE A 424 6.22 18.82 -8.28
N ILE A 425 5.59 19.98 -8.21
CA ILE A 425 4.52 20.28 -7.27
C ILE A 425 3.32 20.76 -8.06
N GLY A 426 2.25 19.96 -8.10
CA GLY A 426 1.01 20.30 -8.79
C GLY A 426 0.08 21.15 -7.93
N GLY A 427 -0.91 21.76 -8.57
CA GLY A 427 -1.89 22.64 -7.91
C GLY A 427 -1.70 24.10 -8.34
N GLY A 428 -2.43 25.02 -7.71
CA GLY A 428 -2.36 26.45 -8.02
C GLY A 428 -3.58 27.04 -8.71
N ARG A 429 -3.45 28.30 -9.16
CA ARG A 429 -4.50 29.04 -9.88
C ARG A 429 -4.54 28.58 -11.34
N GLY A 430 -5.23 27.48 -11.63
CA GLY A 430 -5.45 26.98 -12.99
C GLY A 430 -5.49 25.45 -13.05
N GLU A 431 -6.30 24.90 -13.94
CA GLU A 431 -6.35 23.45 -14.16
C GLU A 431 -5.05 22.98 -14.81
N GLY A 432 -4.30 22.12 -14.10
CA GLY A 432 -3.01 21.61 -14.58
C GLY A 432 -1.82 22.57 -14.38
N ALA A 433 -1.96 23.59 -13.54
CA ALA A 433 -0.83 24.38 -13.08
C ALA A 433 0.11 23.54 -12.19
N TYR A 434 1.41 23.82 -12.27
CA TYR A 434 2.43 23.17 -11.44
C TYR A 434 3.73 24.01 -11.34
N LEU A 435 4.52 23.70 -10.32
CA LEU A 435 5.91 24.11 -10.15
C LEU A 435 6.86 22.97 -10.51
N GLU A 436 7.98 23.34 -11.10
CA GLU A 436 9.10 22.46 -11.44
C GLU A 436 10.36 23.04 -10.82
N PHE A 437 11.02 22.25 -9.98
CA PHE A 437 12.33 22.61 -9.42
C PHE A 437 13.42 21.83 -10.17
N GLU A 438 14.20 22.57 -10.96
CA GLU A 438 15.28 22.03 -11.80
C GLU A 438 16.61 22.78 -11.57
N MET A 439 17.71 22.18 -12.01
CA MET A 439 19.03 22.80 -12.00
C MET A 439 19.33 23.42 -13.36
N ALA A 440 19.49 24.73 -13.48
CA ALA A 440 19.85 25.37 -14.73
C ALA A 440 21.28 24.98 -15.22
N PRO A 441 21.60 25.16 -16.52
CA PRO A 441 22.92 24.86 -17.12
C PRO A 441 24.13 25.54 -16.44
N GLY A 442 23.92 26.58 -15.63
CA GLY A 442 24.96 27.20 -14.81
C GLY A 442 25.16 26.57 -13.42
N GLY A 443 24.56 25.41 -13.13
CA GLY A 443 24.58 24.77 -11.81
C GLY A 443 23.71 25.46 -10.76
N ARG A 444 22.83 26.37 -11.19
CA ARG A 444 21.93 27.13 -10.31
C ARG A 444 20.56 26.48 -10.27
N TRP A 445 20.01 26.24 -9.09
CA TRP A 445 18.62 25.79 -8.96
C TRP A 445 17.62 26.91 -9.31
N VAL A 446 16.56 26.55 -10.02
CA VAL A 446 15.47 27.44 -10.41
C VAL A 446 14.12 26.76 -10.14
N ALA A 447 13.10 27.57 -9.87
CA ALA A 447 11.72 27.15 -9.78
C ALA A 447 10.97 27.72 -10.98
N ILE A 448 10.40 26.86 -11.81
CA ILE A 448 9.65 27.24 -12.99
C ILE A 448 8.17 27.02 -12.68
N ARG A 449 7.38 28.05 -12.91
CA ARG A 449 5.92 27.98 -12.80
C ARG A 449 5.30 27.81 -14.17
N PHE A 450 4.40 26.85 -14.26
CA PHE A 450 3.54 26.62 -15.41
C PHE A 450 2.09 26.85 -15.01
N ASP A 451 1.36 27.66 -15.78
CA ASP A 451 -0.06 27.93 -15.52
C ASP A 451 -1.00 26.89 -16.18
N ALA A 452 -0.46 25.99 -17.02
CA ALA A 452 -1.15 24.81 -17.58
C ALA A 452 -0.16 23.69 -17.98
N PRO A 453 -0.63 22.48 -18.37
CA PRO A 453 0.25 21.37 -18.76
C PRO A 453 1.17 21.69 -19.95
N ARG A 454 2.43 21.30 -19.83
CA ARG A 454 3.47 21.53 -20.84
C ARG A 454 3.16 20.80 -22.16
N ARG A 455 3.20 21.51 -23.30
CA ARG A 455 3.02 20.92 -24.65
C ARG A 455 4.36 20.80 -25.39
N ARG A 456 4.79 19.58 -25.75
CA ARG A 456 6.11 19.29 -26.35
C ARG A 456 6.28 19.58 -27.85
N SER A 457 5.38 20.34 -28.49
CA SER A 457 5.56 20.76 -29.90
C SER A 457 4.89 22.10 -30.20
N ALA A 458 5.70 23.09 -30.60
CA ALA A 458 5.30 24.36 -31.22
C ALA A 458 4.21 25.20 -30.53
N GLY A 459 4.25 25.31 -29.20
CA GLY A 459 3.37 26.23 -28.46
C GLY A 459 3.80 26.32 -27.01
N HIS A 460 4.75 27.21 -26.71
CA HIS A 460 5.12 27.50 -25.33
C HIS A 460 3.99 28.39 -24.77
N GLU A 461 3.12 27.83 -23.93
CA GLU A 461 2.48 28.68 -22.93
C GLU A 461 3.60 29.18 -22.02
N THR A 462 3.69 30.50 -21.93
CA THR A 462 4.89 31.24 -21.57
C THR A 462 5.35 30.82 -20.18
N PRO A 463 6.50 30.14 -20.01
CA PRO A 463 7.06 30.00 -18.67
C PRO A 463 7.25 31.43 -18.14
N SER A 464 6.81 31.69 -16.91
CA SER A 464 7.22 32.90 -16.20
C SER A 464 8.52 32.57 -15.49
N PRO A 465 9.72 32.87 -16.05
CA PRO A 465 10.98 32.64 -15.38
C PRO A 465 11.08 33.56 -14.16
N GLY A 466 10.52 33.12 -13.03
CA GLY A 466 10.90 33.65 -11.74
C GLY A 466 12.20 32.99 -11.34
N HIS A 467 13.31 33.74 -11.26
CA HIS A 467 14.47 33.24 -10.54
C HIS A 467 14.17 33.33 -9.03
N TRP A 468 13.44 32.36 -8.49
CA TRP A 468 13.15 32.31 -7.06
C TRP A 468 14.44 31.98 -6.30
N ARG A 469 14.92 32.95 -5.51
CA ARG A 469 16.07 32.79 -4.61
C ARG A 469 15.68 32.88 -3.14
N GLU A 470 14.53 33.48 -2.84
CA GLU A 470 14.02 33.65 -1.50
C GLU A 470 13.17 32.43 -1.12
N GLY A 471 13.26 32.00 0.15
CA GLY A 471 12.50 30.84 0.63
C GLY A 471 13.01 29.47 0.17
N LEU A 472 14.26 29.39 -0.32
CA LEU A 472 14.93 28.15 -0.74
C LEU A 472 16.27 27.97 -0.03
N ALA A 473 16.56 26.75 0.40
CA ALA A 473 17.87 26.38 0.94
C ALA A 473 18.35 25.04 0.38
N VAL A 474 19.48 25.04 -0.32
CA VAL A 474 20.09 23.84 -0.91
C VAL A 474 21.30 23.41 -0.07
N ARG A 475 21.43 22.11 0.20
CA ARG A 475 22.59 21.52 0.85
C ARG A 475 23.04 20.28 0.09
N PHE A 476 24.35 20.08 0.03
CA PHE A 476 24.97 18.88 -0.54
C PHE A 476 25.71 18.13 0.56
N ASP A 477 25.61 16.81 0.56
CA ASP A 477 26.33 15.94 1.49
C ASP A 477 27.04 14.79 0.74
N GLU A 478 27.74 13.93 1.47
CA GLU A 478 28.47 12.79 0.92
C GLU A 478 27.58 11.71 0.29
N GLY A 479 26.24 11.76 0.45
CA GLY A 479 25.28 10.78 -0.06
C GLY A 479 24.28 11.32 -1.11
N GLY A 480 24.15 12.64 -1.27
CA GLY A 480 23.09 13.23 -2.10
C GLY A 480 23.02 14.76 -2.09
N PHE A 481 21.83 15.29 -2.39
CA PHE A 481 21.50 16.70 -2.17
C PHE A 481 20.13 16.82 -1.49
N SER A 482 19.94 17.92 -0.77
CA SER A 482 18.64 18.31 -0.21
C SER A 482 18.29 19.74 -0.56
N MET A 483 16.99 19.99 -0.72
CA MET A 483 16.42 21.31 -0.94
C MET A 483 15.25 21.51 0.02
N SER A 484 15.25 22.62 0.74
CA SER A 484 14.15 23.02 1.63
C SER A 484 13.44 24.25 1.09
N PHE A 485 12.13 24.29 1.29
CA PHE A 485 11.20 25.28 0.75
C PHE A 485 10.45 25.96 1.89
N SER A 486 10.32 27.28 1.84
CA SER A 486 9.47 28.03 2.77
C SER A 486 7.97 27.78 2.53
N TYR A 487 7.15 28.01 3.54
CA TYR A 487 5.69 27.91 3.39
C TYR A 487 5.14 28.90 2.36
N ALA A 488 5.58 30.16 2.40
CA ALA A 488 5.14 31.22 1.48
C ALA A 488 5.34 30.85 0.00
N LEU A 489 6.39 30.10 -0.32
CA LEU A 489 6.64 29.60 -1.68
C LEU A 489 5.61 28.55 -2.12
N LEU A 490 5.17 27.69 -1.20
CA LEU A 490 4.34 26.52 -1.48
C LEU A 490 2.85 26.77 -1.28
N GLU A 491 2.49 27.74 -0.44
CA GLU A 491 1.10 28.09 -0.09
C GLU A 491 0.17 28.18 -1.32
N PRO A 492 0.55 28.81 -2.45
CA PRO A 492 -0.34 28.89 -3.61
C PRO A 492 -0.70 27.53 -4.23
N PHE A 493 0.08 26.47 -3.97
CA PHE A 493 -0.07 25.14 -4.53
C PHE A 493 -0.71 24.14 -3.56
N ILE A 494 -0.88 24.53 -2.29
CA ILE A 494 -1.56 23.72 -1.29
C ILE A 494 -3.06 23.75 -1.58
N THR A 495 -3.64 22.57 -1.84
CA THR A 495 -5.08 22.41 -2.03
C THR A 495 -5.74 22.22 -0.67
N VAL A 496 -6.59 23.17 -0.29
CA VAL A 496 -7.46 23.05 0.88
C VAL A 496 -8.69 22.25 0.47
N LEU A 497 -8.87 21.09 1.09
CA LEU A 497 -10.03 20.23 0.91
C LEU A 497 -11.26 20.80 1.64
N ALA A 498 -12.45 20.34 1.26
CA ALA A 498 -13.72 20.81 1.84
C ALA A 498 -13.81 20.59 3.37
N ASP A 499 -12.98 19.70 3.89
CA ASP A 499 -12.90 19.32 5.29
C ASP A 499 -11.78 20.03 6.08
N GLY A 500 -11.07 20.97 5.45
CA GLY A 500 -9.91 21.65 6.06
C GLY A 500 -8.62 20.85 6.03
N GLY A 501 -8.61 19.66 5.42
CA GLY A 501 -7.39 18.93 5.08
C GLY A 501 -6.60 19.63 3.99
N HIS A 502 -5.29 19.37 3.93
CA HIS A 502 -4.39 20.02 2.99
C HIS A 502 -3.69 18.96 2.14
N LEU A 503 -3.71 19.12 0.81
CA LEU A 503 -3.00 18.26 -0.13
C LEU A 503 -1.95 19.04 -0.91
N LEU A 504 -0.82 18.40 -1.16
CA LEU A 504 0.23 18.87 -2.04
C LEU A 504 0.56 17.78 -3.07
N PRO A 505 0.01 17.86 -4.29
CA PRO A 505 0.37 16.93 -5.37
C PRO A 505 1.85 17.02 -5.68
N VAL A 506 2.59 15.91 -5.59
CA VAL A 506 4.04 15.87 -5.78
C VAL A 506 4.49 14.72 -6.67
N GLN A 507 5.61 14.93 -7.35
CA GLN A 507 6.28 13.91 -8.14
C GLN A 507 7.78 14.18 -8.11
N CYS A 508 8.57 13.15 -7.83
CA CYS A 508 10.02 13.22 -7.96
C CYS A 508 10.44 12.54 -9.27
N ALA A 509 11.38 13.15 -9.99
CA ALA A 509 12.00 12.57 -11.16
C ALA A 509 13.52 12.73 -11.11
N ALA A 510 14.21 11.97 -11.95
CA ALA A 510 15.64 12.15 -12.16
C ALA A 510 16.07 11.63 -13.53
N SER A 511 17.23 12.10 -13.99
CA SER A 511 17.95 11.55 -15.12
C SER A 511 19.38 11.32 -14.76
N THR A 512 19.96 10.24 -15.27
CA THR A 512 21.41 10.01 -15.17
C THR A 512 22.15 10.54 -16.40
N GLY A 513 21.47 11.32 -17.24
CA GLY A 513 21.90 11.66 -18.58
C GLY A 513 21.66 10.55 -19.60
N SER A 514 21.91 10.85 -20.87
CA SER A 514 21.78 9.90 -22.00
C SER A 514 20.39 9.27 -22.21
N GLY A 515 19.33 9.97 -21.78
CA GLY A 515 17.94 9.52 -21.95
C GLY A 515 17.50 8.45 -20.96
N THR A 516 18.21 8.26 -19.84
CA THR A 516 17.81 7.35 -18.75
C THR A 516 17.05 8.13 -17.68
N LEU A 517 15.74 7.91 -17.58
CA LEU A 517 14.85 8.65 -16.69
C LEU A 517 14.32 7.74 -15.57
N GLY A 518 14.16 8.31 -14.39
CA GLY A 518 13.62 7.68 -13.19
C GLY A 518 12.48 8.51 -12.62
N LEU A 519 11.49 7.85 -12.04
CA LEU A 519 10.29 8.48 -11.51
C LEU A 519 9.84 7.81 -10.20
N PHE A 520 9.42 8.61 -9.22
CA PHE A 520 8.78 8.14 -7.99
C PHE A 520 7.77 9.16 -7.42
N PRO A 521 6.52 8.76 -7.15
CA PRO A 521 5.96 7.44 -7.36
C PRO A 521 5.86 7.14 -8.85
N TRP A 522 5.93 5.87 -9.18
CA TRP A 522 5.92 5.43 -10.57
C TRP A 522 4.49 5.06 -10.98
N TRP A 523 4.04 5.55 -12.14
CA TRP A 523 2.64 5.43 -12.58
C TRP A 523 2.44 5.02 -14.04
N ARG A 524 3.50 4.68 -14.79
CA ARG A 524 3.44 4.56 -16.26
C ARG A 524 3.98 3.24 -16.82
N GLU A 525 3.33 2.73 -17.85
CA GLU A 525 3.80 1.60 -18.67
C GLU A 525 4.72 2.03 -19.83
N CYS A 526 5.70 1.19 -20.17
CA CYS A 526 6.81 1.50 -21.08
C CYS A 526 6.45 1.88 -22.54
N GLU A 527 5.16 1.90 -22.92
CA GLU A 527 4.71 1.93 -24.32
C GLU A 527 4.41 3.33 -24.89
N GLU A 528 4.33 4.36 -24.06
CA GLU A 528 4.12 5.74 -24.51
C GLU A 528 5.41 6.59 -24.40
N PRO A 529 5.58 7.66 -25.22
CA PRO A 529 6.76 8.53 -25.16
C PRO A 529 6.95 9.22 -23.81
N SER A 530 8.15 9.18 -23.20
CA SER A 530 8.47 9.78 -21.87
C SER A 530 7.87 11.19 -21.68
N ASP A 531 6.87 11.32 -20.81
CA ASP A 531 6.17 12.57 -20.50
C ASP A 531 5.64 12.54 -19.06
N PHE A 532 6.51 12.93 -18.13
CA PHE A 532 6.20 12.98 -16.70
C PHE A 532 5.60 14.34 -16.27
N HIS A 533 5.43 15.31 -17.19
CA HIS A 533 4.80 16.62 -16.91
C HIS A 533 3.27 16.49 -16.90
N ARG A 534 2.76 15.60 -16.04
CA ARG A 534 1.33 15.30 -15.93
C ARG A 534 0.87 15.58 -14.51
N PRO A 535 0.52 16.84 -14.16
CA PRO A 535 0.09 17.20 -12.82
C PRO A 535 -1.07 16.36 -12.28
N GLY A 536 -1.98 15.91 -13.15
CA GLY A 536 -3.06 14.99 -12.79
C GLY A 536 -2.62 13.56 -12.41
N ARG A 537 -1.33 13.23 -12.55
CA ARG A 537 -0.71 11.96 -12.11
C ARG A 537 0.18 12.13 -10.88
N PHE A 538 0.39 13.36 -10.40
CA PHE A 538 1.19 13.59 -9.22
C PHE A 538 0.49 13.01 -7.98
N PHE A 539 1.28 12.49 -7.05
CA PHE A 539 0.74 11.88 -5.85
C PHE A 539 0.26 12.96 -4.88
N PRO A 540 -1.01 12.97 -4.46
CA PRO A 540 -1.55 13.95 -3.53
C PRO A 540 -1.02 13.68 -2.12
N ALA A 541 0.12 14.28 -1.76
CA ALA A 541 0.67 14.14 -0.42
C ALA A 541 -0.20 14.84 0.61
N VAL A 542 -0.51 14.15 1.71
CA VAL A 542 -1.35 14.68 2.79
C VAL A 542 -0.51 15.52 3.74
N LEU A 543 -0.82 16.81 3.84
CA LEU A 543 -0.21 17.75 4.78
C LEU A 543 -1.06 17.86 6.06
N LEU A 544 -0.40 18.05 7.19
CA LEU A 544 -1.03 18.36 8.49
C LEU A 544 -1.00 19.84 8.80
#